data_AF-A0A238WQA0-F1
#
_entry.id   AF-A0A238WQA0-F1
#
_cell.length_a   1.000
_cell.length_b   1.000
_cell.length_c   1.000
_cell.angle_alpha   90.00
_cell.angle_beta   90.00
_cell.angle_gamma   90.00
#
_symmetry.space_group_name_H-M   'P 1'
#
loop_
_entity.id
_entity.type
_entity.pdbx_description
1 polymer ?
#
loop_
_entity_poly.entity_id
_entity_poly.type
_entity_poly.pdbx_seq_one_letter_code
_entity_poly.pdbx_strand_id
1 'polypeptide(L)'
;MFRSIREHGPALLVPAAWTVAAAAVAGLVSTQALFIMHVVMSLFLVAFVLTGWREMSTGVLAGWRAVILAGVPITLAGVAGLSLTTDALLAVALYGWALLPAAGFIYTAGRVDVGRWIYLAGAACCPVGALVVALAPSTTVVVAGIALIGVGQTAGILDATLRY
;
A
#
# COMPACT_ATOMS: atom_id res chain seq x y z
N MET A 1 -16.84 -17.01 4.80
CA MET A 1 -15.37 -17.16 4.69
C MET A 1 -14.73 -16.01 3.91
N PHE A 2 -15.06 -15.79 2.63
CA PHE A 2 -14.47 -14.71 1.81
C PHE A 2 -14.57 -13.31 2.42
N ARG A 3 -15.68 -12.98 3.09
CA ARG A 3 -15.86 -11.70 3.77
C ARG A 3 -14.83 -11.45 4.88
N SER A 4 -14.63 -12.42 5.78
CA SER A 4 -13.65 -12.33 6.87
C SER A 4 -12.21 -12.23 6.35
N ILE A 5 -11.86 -13.02 5.33
CA ILE A 5 -10.54 -12.92 4.67
C ILE A 5 -10.34 -11.53 4.04
N ARG A 6 -11.38 -10.95 3.44
CA ARG A 6 -11.32 -9.61 2.84
C ARG A 6 -11.17 -8.51 3.91
N GLU A 7 -11.86 -8.65 5.03
CA GLU A 7 -11.82 -7.68 6.14
C GLU A 7 -10.45 -7.69 6.84
N HIS A 8 -9.84 -8.86 7.04
CA HIS A 8 -8.60 -9.00 7.81
C HIS A 8 -7.34 -9.16 6.94
N GLY A 9 -7.51 -9.53 5.67
CA GLY A 9 -6.41 -9.76 4.73
C GLY A 9 -5.45 -8.57 4.62
N PRO A 10 -5.92 -7.32 4.48
CA PRO A 10 -5.05 -6.16 4.43
C PRO A 10 -4.12 -6.01 5.65
N ALA A 11 -4.57 -6.39 6.86
CA ALA A 11 -3.76 -6.31 8.07
C ALA A 11 -2.49 -7.18 8.03
N LEU A 12 -2.50 -8.24 7.22
CA LEU A 12 -1.31 -9.07 6.96
C LEU A 12 -0.60 -8.65 5.66
N LEU A 13 -1.37 -8.38 4.59
CA LEU A 13 -0.82 -8.15 3.26
C LEU A 13 -0.06 -6.84 3.15
N VAL A 14 -0.54 -5.76 3.79
CA VAL A 14 0.11 -4.44 3.75
C VAL A 14 1.49 -4.46 4.40
N PRO A 15 1.67 -4.92 5.67
CA PRO A 15 3.00 -5.01 6.25
C PRO A 15 3.91 -5.94 5.46
N ALA A 16 3.40 -7.09 4.98
CA ALA A 16 4.19 -8.01 4.16
C ALA A 16 4.70 -7.36 2.86
N ALA A 17 3.86 -6.61 2.16
CA ALA A 17 4.25 -5.91 0.93
C ALA A 17 5.38 -4.91 1.17
N TRP A 18 5.29 -4.12 2.24
CA TRP A 18 6.34 -3.15 2.60
C TRP A 18 7.63 -3.82 3.08
N THR A 19 7.53 -4.94 3.81
CA THR A 19 8.71 -5.75 4.15
C THR A 19 9.41 -6.29 2.91
N VAL A 20 8.67 -6.82 1.93
CA VAL A 20 9.24 -7.31 0.67
C VAL A 20 9.87 -6.18 -0.13
N ALA A 21 9.24 -5.00 -0.18
CA ALA A 21 9.80 -3.83 -0.86
C ALA A 21 11.15 -3.40 -0.24
N ALA A 22 11.21 -3.31 1.10
CA ALA A 22 12.44 -3.01 1.83
C ALA A 22 13.52 -4.08 1.60
N ALA A 23 13.14 -5.36 1.65
CA ALA A 23 14.04 -6.49 1.42
C ALA A 23 14.57 -6.52 -0.02
N ALA A 24 13.75 -6.15 -1.02
CA ALA A 24 14.18 -6.03 -2.41
C ALA A 24 15.23 -4.91 -2.58
N VAL A 25 15.02 -3.75 -1.97
CA VAL A 25 16.01 -2.65 -1.96
C VAL A 25 17.30 -3.07 -1.26
N ALA A 26 17.21 -3.87 -0.21
CA ALA A 26 18.37 -4.42 0.50
C ALA A 26 19.07 -5.58 -0.25
N GLY A 27 18.59 -5.97 -1.44
CA GLY A 27 19.16 -7.07 -2.24
C GLY A 27 18.85 -8.47 -1.69
N LEU A 28 17.88 -8.59 -0.79
CA LEU A 28 17.50 -9.86 -0.14
C LEU A 28 16.39 -10.62 -0.88
N VAL A 29 15.75 -9.98 -1.87
CA VAL A 29 14.67 -10.57 -2.68
C VAL A 29 15.06 -10.49 -4.14
N SER A 30 14.94 -11.59 -4.88
CA SER A 30 15.24 -11.62 -6.31
C SER A 30 14.22 -10.85 -7.14
N THR A 31 14.64 -10.31 -8.28
CA THR A 31 13.74 -9.63 -9.24
C THR A 31 12.59 -10.52 -9.68
N GLN A 32 12.84 -11.83 -9.87
CA GLN A 32 11.80 -12.80 -10.22
C GLN A 32 10.76 -12.96 -9.10
N ALA A 33 11.20 -13.03 -7.84
CA ALA A 33 10.27 -13.10 -6.71
C ALA A 33 9.43 -11.81 -6.62
N LEU A 34 10.06 -10.64 -6.78
CA LEU A 34 9.36 -9.35 -6.80
C LEU A 34 8.34 -9.26 -7.95
N PHE A 35 8.67 -9.81 -9.12
CA PHE A 35 7.76 -9.88 -10.27
C PHE A 35 6.53 -10.75 -9.97
N ILE A 36 6.74 -11.96 -9.45
CA ILE A 36 5.65 -12.86 -9.05
C ILE A 36 4.75 -12.18 -8.01
N MET A 37 5.34 -11.48 -7.03
CA MET A 37 4.58 -10.74 -6.02
C MET A 37 3.70 -9.65 -6.63
N HIS A 38 4.19 -8.86 -7.60
CA HIS A 38 3.38 -7.86 -8.29
C HIS A 38 2.23 -8.47 -9.10
N VAL A 39 2.47 -9.63 -9.74
CA VAL A 39 1.41 -10.36 -10.46
C VAL A 39 0.34 -10.84 -9.47
N VAL A 40 0.74 -11.48 -8.37
CA VAL A 40 -0.19 -11.97 -7.34
C VAL A 40 -0.98 -10.81 -6.71
N MET A 41 -0.30 -9.70 -6.38
CA MET A 41 -0.96 -8.50 -5.85
C MET A 41 -1.96 -7.91 -6.85
N SER A 42 -1.61 -7.83 -8.14
CA SER A 42 -2.54 -7.38 -9.19
C SER A 42 -3.82 -8.21 -9.21
N LEU A 43 -3.68 -9.54 -9.16
CA LEU A 43 -4.83 -10.46 -9.12
C LEU A 43 -5.67 -10.27 -7.85
N PHE A 44 -5.04 -10.12 -6.69
CA PHE A 44 -5.74 -9.89 -5.44
C PHE A 44 -6.49 -8.56 -5.41
N LEU A 45 -5.91 -7.47 -5.92
CA LEU A 45 -6.59 -6.17 -5.96
C LEU A 45 -7.83 -6.23 -6.87
N VAL A 46 -7.71 -6.86 -8.04
CA VAL A 46 -8.84 -7.07 -8.95
C VAL A 46 -9.93 -7.91 -8.28
N ALA A 47 -9.56 -9.03 -7.66
CA ALA A 47 -10.49 -9.88 -6.94
C ALA A 47 -11.17 -9.14 -5.77
N PHE A 48 -10.42 -8.33 -5.02
CA PHE A 48 -10.92 -7.56 -3.88
C PHE A 48 -11.96 -6.53 -4.32
N VAL A 49 -11.69 -5.78 -5.40
CA VAL A 49 -12.63 -4.79 -5.96
C VAL A 49 -13.88 -5.46 -6.50
N LEU A 50 -13.74 -6.52 -7.29
CA LEU A 50 -14.87 -7.19 -7.91
C LEU A 50 -15.79 -7.82 -6.86
N THR A 51 -15.21 -8.47 -5.85
CA THR A 51 -15.99 -9.16 -4.81
C THR A 51 -16.53 -8.21 -3.75
N GLY A 52 -15.87 -7.08 -3.49
CA GLY A 52 -16.26 -6.06 -2.51
C GLY A 52 -17.05 -4.89 -3.09
N TRP A 53 -17.38 -4.91 -4.38
CA TRP A 53 -17.89 -3.74 -5.09
C TRP A 53 -19.11 -3.09 -4.44
N ARG A 54 -20.08 -3.92 -4.03
CA ARG A 54 -21.35 -3.47 -3.45
C ARG A 54 -21.17 -3.04 -1.99
N GLU A 55 -20.39 -3.78 -1.23
CA GLU A 55 -20.13 -3.51 0.19
C GLU A 55 -19.28 -2.25 0.37
N MET A 56 -18.40 -1.94 -0.58
CA MET A 56 -17.58 -0.73 -0.59
C MET A 56 -18.23 0.43 -1.35
N SER A 57 -19.56 0.48 -1.45
CA SER A 57 -20.25 1.53 -2.22
C SER A 57 -20.48 2.82 -1.43
N THR A 58 -20.40 2.78 -0.09
CA THR A 58 -20.72 3.92 0.78
C THR A 58 -19.65 4.15 1.86
N GLY A 59 -19.70 5.34 2.48
CA GLY A 59 -18.88 5.70 3.62
C GLY A 59 -17.35 5.61 3.37
N VAL A 60 -16.60 5.24 4.42
CA VAL A 60 -15.14 5.07 4.37
C VAL A 60 -14.72 4.08 3.29
N LEU A 61 -15.45 2.97 3.15
CA LEU A 61 -15.13 1.93 2.17
C LEU A 61 -15.24 2.40 0.73
N ALA A 62 -16.13 3.36 0.41
CA ALA A 62 -16.17 3.97 -0.92
C ALA A 62 -14.87 4.70 -1.30
N GLY A 63 -14.26 5.40 -0.34
CA GLY A 63 -12.94 6.02 -0.54
C GLY A 63 -11.85 4.96 -0.78
N TRP A 64 -11.85 3.89 0.00
CA TRP A 64 -10.90 2.79 -0.19
C TRP A 64 -11.11 2.02 -1.48
N ARG A 65 -12.35 1.90 -1.99
CA ARG A 65 -12.59 1.32 -3.31
C ARG A 65 -11.91 2.14 -4.40
N ALA A 66 -11.95 3.47 -4.31
CA ALA A 66 -11.24 4.33 -5.25
C ALA A 66 -9.71 4.17 -5.14
N VAL A 67 -9.18 4.06 -3.92
CA VAL A 67 -7.76 3.75 -3.69
C VAL A 67 -7.38 2.42 -4.36
N ILE A 68 -8.16 1.36 -4.18
CA ILE A 68 -7.82 0.07 -4.79
C ILE A 68 -7.94 0.12 -6.31
N LEU A 69 -8.98 0.78 -6.85
CA LEU A 69 -9.15 0.97 -8.29
C LEU A 69 -7.97 1.71 -8.93
N ALA A 70 -7.48 2.78 -8.30
CA ALA A 70 -6.29 3.50 -8.75
C ALA A 70 -5.00 2.69 -8.48
N GLY A 71 -4.99 1.84 -7.45
CA GLY A 71 -3.89 0.93 -7.13
C GLY A 71 -3.68 -0.17 -8.18
N VAL A 72 -4.72 -0.62 -8.88
CA VAL A 72 -4.59 -1.65 -9.94
C VAL A 72 -3.61 -1.23 -11.05
N PRO A 73 -3.77 -0.10 -11.76
CA PRO A 73 -2.81 0.31 -12.77
C PRO A 73 -1.42 0.63 -12.19
N ILE A 74 -1.32 1.10 -10.95
CA ILE A 74 -0.04 1.33 -10.26
C ILE A 74 0.71 0.00 -10.04
N THR A 75 0.02 -1.05 -9.61
CA THR A 75 0.62 -2.39 -9.44
C THR A 75 0.99 -2.99 -10.80
N LEU A 76 0.16 -2.80 -11.83
CA LEU A 76 0.48 -3.23 -13.20
C LEU A 76 1.69 -2.50 -13.77
N ALA A 77 1.92 -1.22 -13.41
CA ALA A 77 3.16 -0.53 -13.74
C ALA A 77 4.38 -1.25 -13.14
N GLY A 78 4.28 -1.78 -11.93
CA GLY A 78 5.35 -2.60 -11.34
C GLY A 78 5.60 -3.91 -12.10
N VAL A 79 4.55 -4.60 -12.55
CA VAL A 79 4.67 -5.77 -13.44
C VAL A 79 5.41 -5.40 -14.72
N ALA A 80 4.95 -4.35 -15.40
CA ALA A 80 5.55 -3.89 -16.64
C ALA A 80 6.99 -3.40 -16.45
N GLY A 81 7.27 -2.68 -15.36
CA GLY A 81 8.60 -2.18 -15.02
C GLY A 81 9.62 -3.31 -14.80
N LEU A 82 9.19 -4.42 -14.19
CA LEU A 82 10.05 -5.59 -14.00
C LEU A 82 10.23 -6.39 -15.30
N SER A 83 9.20 -6.53 -16.12
CA SER A 83 9.30 -7.24 -17.41
C SER A 83 10.09 -6.47 -18.46
N LEU A 84 9.97 -5.14 -18.47
CA LEU A 84 10.61 -4.24 -19.44
C LEU A 84 11.87 -3.59 -18.89
N THR A 85 12.29 -3.95 -17.67
CA THR A 85 13.46 -3.37 -16.97
C THR A 85 13.45 -1.83 -16.98
N THR A 86 12.31 -1.23 -16.63
CA THR A 86 12.07 0.21 -16.68
C THR A 86 11.90 0.81 -15.28
N ASP A 87 12.93 1.53 -14.82
CA ASP A 87 12.95 2.16 -13.49
C ASP A 87 11.83 3.18 -13.30
N ALA A 88 11.43 3.90 -14.36
CA ALA A 88 10.34 4.87 -14.28
C ALA A 88 9.01 4.20 -13.89
N LEU A 89 8.72 3.01 -14.41
CA LEU A 89 7.50 2.27 -14.08
C LEU A 89 7.56 1.66 -12.67
N LEU A 90 8.75 1.23 -12.23
CA LEU A 90 8.98 0.80 -10.85
C LEU A 90 8.82 1.96 -9.87
N ALA A 91 9.29 3.16 -10.23
CA ALA A 91 9.09 4.37 -9.44
C ALA A 91 7.60 4.72 -9.35
N VAL A 92 6.85 4.63 -10.46
CA VAL A 92 5.39 4.80 -10.44
C VAL A 92 4.73 3.81 -9.47
N ALA A 93 5.13 2.53 -9.49
CA ALA A 93 4.61 1.52 -8.58
C ALA A 93 4.91 1.86 -7.10
N LEU A 94 6.16 2.18 -6.78
CA LEU A 94 6.62 2.49 -5.43
C LEU A 94 5.97 3.76 -4.88
N TYR A 95 6.09 4.88 -5.59
CA TYR A 95 5.55 6.17 -5.13
C TYR A 95 4.03 6.22 -5.21
N GLY A 96 3.44 5.54 -6.19
CA GLY A 96 1.99 5.38 -6.27
C GLY A 96 1.43 4.71 -5.02
N TRP A 97 1.98 3.58 -4.60
CA TRP A 97 1.57 2.91 -3.36
C TRP A 97 2.01 3.60 -2.09
N ALA A 98 3.11 4.36 -2.12
CA ALA A 98 3.51 5.18 -0.99
C ALA A 98 2.46 6.28 -0.71
N LEU A 99 1.97 6.95 -1.76
CA LEU A 99 1.18 8.17 -1.61
C LEU A 99 -0.33 7.94 -1.67
N LEU A 100 -0.82 7.00 -2.49
CA LEU A 100 -2.25 6.81 -2.69
C LEU A 100 -3.02 6.48 -1.39
N PRO A 101 -2.51 5.63 -0.47
CA PRO A 101 -3.15 5.39 0.82
C PRO A 101 -3.25 6.63 1.71
N ALA A 102 -2.39 7.63 1.54
CA ALA A 102 -2.49 8.89 2.29
C ALA A 102 -3.84 9.57 2.06
N ALA A 103 -4.34 9.58 0.82
CA ALA A 103 -5.66 10.11 0.50
C ALA A 103 -6.78 9.30 1.20
N GLY A 104 -6.67 7.96 1.19
CA GLY A 104 -7.59 7.08 1.91
C GLY A 104 -7.62 7.33 3.42
N PHE A 105 -6.46 7.55 4.02
CA PHE A 105 -6.34 7.87 5.44
C PHE A 105 -6.86 9.26 5.79
N ILE A 106 -6.57 10.29 5.00
CA ILE A 106 -7.13 11.64 5.20
C ILE A 106 -8.66 11.59 5.14
N TYR A 107 -9.20 10.87 4.15
CA TYR A 107 -10.64 10.67 3.99
C TYR A 107 -11.26 9.93 5.18
N THR A 108 -10.56 8.92 5.71
CA THR A 108 -10.99 8.13 6.88
C THR A 108 -10.94 8.99 8.15
N ALA A 109 -9.87 9.77 8.35
CA ALA A 109 -9.70 10.67 9.49
C ALA A 109 -10.83 11.72 9.60
N GLY A 110 -11.41 12.14 8.48
CA GLY A 110 -12.56 13.04 8.46
C GLY A 110 -13.91 12.39 8.78
N ARG A 111 -13.94 11.06 8.99
CA ARG A 111 -15.16 10.26 9.19
C ARG A 111 -15.19 9.46 10.48
N VAL A 112 -14.11 9.54 11.26
CA VAL A 112 -13.98 8.83 12.54
C VAL A 112 -13.56 9.82 13.62
N ASP A 113 -14.19 9.72 14.79
CA ASP A 113 -13.84 10.55 15.94
C ASP A 113 -12.76 9.87 16.79
N VAL A 114 -12.95 8.58 17.09
CA VAL A 114 -12.01 7.78 17.86
C VAL A 114 -10.92 7.24 16.92
N GLY A 115 -9.65 7.35 17.32
CA GLY A 115 -8.52 6.84 16.52
C GLY A 115 -8.13 7.73 15.34
N ARG A 116 -8.80 8.88 15.13
CA ARG A 116 -8.52 9.84 14.05
C ARG A 116 -7.04 10.15 13.85
N TRP A 117 -6.30 10.32 14.95
CA TRP A 117 -4.88 10.67 14.90
C TRP A 117 -4.01 9.59 14.25
N ILE A 118 -4.39 8.31 14.33
CA ILE A 118 -3.65 7.18 13.73
C ILE A 118 -3.68 7.31 12.21
N TYR A 119 -4.86 7.63 11.65
CA TYR A 119 -5.02 7.85 10.21
C TYR A 119 -4.27 9.11 9.75
N LEU A 120 -4.28 10.20 10.52
CA LEU A 120 -3.51 11.41 10.18
C LEU A 120 -1.99 11.15 10.24
N ALA A 121 -1.52 10.43 11.26
CA ALA A 121 -0.12 10.03 11.38
C ALA A 121 0.30 9.11 10.22
N GLY A 122 -0.52 8.11 9.89
CA GLY A 122 -0.31 7.23 8.73
C GLY A 122 -0.29 8.00 7.41
N ALA A 123 -1.20 8.97 7.24
CA ALA A 123 -1.22 9.85 6.08
C ALA A 123 0.03 10.72 5.98
N ALA A 124 0.59 11.20 7.10
CA ALA A 124 1.82 11.99 7.11
C ALA A 124 3.08 11.14 6.86
N CYS A 125 3.11 9.90 7.37
CA CYS A 125 4.22 8.98 7.14
C CYS A 125 4.43 8.66 5.65
N CYS A 126 3.36 8.65 4.86
CA CYS A 126 3.38 8.39 3.43
C CYS A 126 4.26 9.36 2.63
N PRO A 127 3.96 10.69 2.56
CA PRO A 127 4.79 11.65 1.85
C PRO A 127 6.15 11.88 2.51
N VAL A 128 6.25 11.80 3.84
CA VAL A 128 7.55 11.95 4.52
C VAL A 128 8.47 10.79 4.16
N GLY A 129 7.99 9.54 4.24
CA GLY A 129 8.81 8.38 3.87
C GLY A 129 9.11 8.34 2.36
N ALA A 130 8.18 8.77 1.50
CA ALA A 130 8.46 8.94 0.08
C ALA A 130 9.57 9.98 -0.17
N LEU A 131 9.56 11.10 0.55
CA LEU A 131 10.62 12.11 0.46
C LEU A 131 11.97 11.56 0.95
N VAL A 132 11.97 10.79 2.04
CA VAL A 132 13.18 10.10 2.55
C VAL A 132 13.75 9.16 1.49
N VAL A 133 12.90 8.38 0.80
CA VAL A 133 13.32 7.51 -0.30
C VAL A 133 13.92 8.32 -1.45
N ALA A 134 13.28 9.42 -1.86
CA ALA A 134 13.72 10.23 -2.99
C ALA A 134 15.06 10.95 -2.76
N LEU A 135 15.35 11.32 -1.50
CA LEU A 135 16.54 12.06 -1.12
C LEU A 135 17.62 11.19 -0.46
N ALA A 136 17.43 9.87 -0.45
CA ALA A 136 18.28 8.95 0.29
C ALA A 136 19.73 8.93 -0.25
N PRO A 137 20.75 9.17 0.60
CA PRO A 137 22.15 9.07 0.20
C PRO A 137 22.68 7.63 0.24
N SER A 138 21.89 6.67 0.76
CA SER A 138 22.30 5.28 0.92
C SER A 138 21.09 4.34 0.96
N THR A 139 21.34 3.06 0.68
CA THR A 139 20.34 1.99 0.75
C THR A 139 19.65 1.92 2.11
N THR A 140 20.40 2.12 3.21
CA THR A 140 19.84 2.14 4.57
C THR A 140 18.79 3.23 4.74
N VAL A 141 19.02 4.42 4.18
CA VAL A 141 18.06 5.53 4.24
C VAL A 141 16.84 5.23 3.37
N VAL A 142 17.01 4.60 2.20
CA VAL A 142 15.86 4.13 1.39
C VAL A 142 15.00 3.16 2.19
N VAL A 143 15.62 2.16 2.83
CA VAL A 143 14.93 1.17 3.67
C VAL A 143 14.20 1.85 4.83
N ALA A 144 14.82 2.83 5.49
CA ALA A 144 14.18 3.60 6.55
C ALA A 144 12.94 4.39 6.06
N GLY A 145 13.01 4.99 4.86
CA GLY A 145 11.87 5.67 4.24
C GLY A 145 10.74 4.70 3.91
N ILE A 146 11.06 3.53 3.35
CA ILE A 146 10.10 2.45 3.09
C ILE A 146 9.46 1.96 4.39
N ALA A 147 10.26 1.76 5.44
CA ALA A 147 9.77 1.33 6.75
C ALA A 147 8.82 2.37 7.36
N LEU A 148 9.13 3.67 7.25
CA LEU A 148 8.25 4.74 7.72
C LEU A 148 6.88 4.70 7.02
N ILE A 149 6.87 4.56 5.70
CA ILE A 149 5.63 4.38 4.93
C ILE A 149 4.88 3.13 5.44
N GLY A 150 5.57 2.00 5.50
CA GLY A 150 4.99 0.72 5.89
C GLY A 150 4.39 0.73 7.29
N VAL A 151 5.08 1.31 8.28
CA VAL A 151 4.60 1.45 9.66
C VAL A 151 3.35 2.33 9.69
N GLY A 152 3.37 3.48 9.03
CA GLY A 152 2.21 4.39 9.01
C GLY A 152 0.98 3.76 8.36
N GLN A 153 1.16 3.09 7.22
CA GLN A 153 0.08 2.40 6.54
C GLN A 153 -0.44 1.20 7.34
N THR A 154 0.46 0.41 7.92
CA THR A 154 0.10 -0.76 8.73
C THR A 154 -0.67 -0.35 9.99
N ALA A 155 -0.26 0.71 10.68
CA ALA A 155 -0.95 1.20 11.87
C ALA A 155 -2.42 1.56 11.58
N GLY A 156 -2.67 2.30 10.49
CA GLY A 156 -4.04 2.66 10.09
C GLY A 156 -4.90 1.46 9.70
N ILE A 157 -4.32 0.47 9.02
CA ILE A 157 -5.04 -0.75 8.61
C ILE A 157 -5.33 -1.66 9.82
N LEU A 158 -4.38 -1.82 10.74
CA LEU A 158 -4.58 -2.58 11.98
C LEU A 158 -5.65 -1.92 12.85
N ASP A 159 -5.61 -0.60 13.00
CA ASP A 159 -6.63 0.14 13.73
C ASP A 159 -8.03 -0.13 13.17
N ALA A 160 -8.18 -0.01 11.84
CA ALA A 160 -9.44 -0.28 11.17
C ALA A 160 -9.92 -1.73 11.39
N THR A 161 -9.01 -2.70 11.33
CA THR A 161 -9.34 -4.14 11.48
C THR A 161 -9.70 -4.51 12.92
N LEU A 162 -9.09 -3.86 13.91
CA LEU A 162 -9.32 -4.17 15.33
C LEU A 162 -10.55 -3.46 15.90
N ARG A 163 -10.94 -2.31 15.34
CA ARG A 163 -12.07 -1.51 15.84
C ARG A 163 -13.40 -1.79 15.13
N TYR A 164 -13.39 -2.23 13.88
CA TYR A 164 -14.58 -2.34 13.03
C TYR A 164 -14.72 -3.74 12.43
#